data_AF-A0A419KFT8-F1
#
_entry.id   AF-A0A419KFT8-F1
#
_cell.length_a   1.000
_cell.length_b   1.000
_cell.length_c   1.000
_cell.angle_alpha   90.00
_cell.angle_beta   90.00
_cell.angle_gamma   90.00
#
_symmetry.space_group_name_H-M   'P 1'
#
loop_
_entity.id
_entity.type
_entity.pdbx_description
1 polymer ?
#
loop_
_entity_poly.entity_id
_entity_poly.type
_entity_poly.pdbx_seq_one_letter_code
_entity_poly.pdbx_strand_id
1 'polypeptide(L)'
;MENIRTIEEINDKIRRGDAVVLTAEEMIELVESKGVKVAAKEVDVVTTGTFGAMCSSGAIINLGHSDPPIKIHRAWINDVEVSHPGAAVDLYIGATQMSETRPFEYGGGHVIEDLIRGKEVELRAVAYGTDCYPRTRIETTITKYDLNQFYLLNFRNCYQRYNCATNGSDEIKYTYMGKLYPRYGNATFSGSGELNPLMKDPDYETIGVGTRIFLGGAQGYVIGEGTQHDPKSGFGTIMVRGDAKKMSPEFIRGAAFTKYGTTLYVGIGIPIPILNERLAAKAALKDEEIFTNIVDYGVPRRDRPKLGKVSYKELKSGKITIKDKDVKVSPLSSIRKARVIAETLKRWIEEASFFLTAPVERLPRDTVFKPMKQIEGPVFLRSIVRPAVTCSEDEDLEAVASKLIENSVNHIVVTGPDGKLAGIVTSWDITKAVAQGITDLRKVITRKVFTALPDETVDVASRRMAQHGISALPIVDSDGRVLGIVTSEDIAKLLGRR
;
A
#
# COMPACT_ATOMS: atom_id res chain seq x y z
N MET A 1 -5.66 -26.55 27.81
CA MET A 1 -4.56 -27.50 27.55
C MET A 1 -3.27 -26.81 27.87
N GLU A 2 -2.44 -27.51 28.62
CA GLU A 2 -1.19 -27.04 29.21
C GLU A 2 -0.10 -26.94 28.14
N ASN A 3 0.89 -26.07 28.36
CA ASN A 3 2.06 -26.01 27.49
C ASN A 3 2.88 -27.30 27.65
N ILE A 4 3.37 -27.84 26.54
CA ILE A 4 4.20 -29.04 26.52
C ILE A 4 5.70 -28.73 26.66
N ARG A 5 6.08 -27.47 26.45
CA ARG A 5 7.44 -26.93 26.67
C ARG A 5 7.39 -25.41 26.79
N THR A 6 8.49 -24.83 27.26
CA THR A 6 8.73 -23.39 27.41
C THR A 6 9.74 -22.89 26.38
N ILE A 7 9.79 -21.57 26.18
CA ILE A 7 10.80 -20.94 25.32
C ILE A 7 12.22 -21.17 25.86
N GLU A 8 12.39 -21.24 27.18
CA GLU A 8 13.70 -21.48 27.79
C GLU A 8 14.22 -22.89 27.50
N GLU A 9 13.35 -23.90 27.64
CA GLU A 9 13.69 -25.28 27.27
C GLU A 9 14.06 -25.42 25.78
N ILE A 10 13.37 -24.67 24.91
CA ILE A 10 13.72 -24.60 23.48
C ILE A 10 15.09 -23.94 23.28
N ASN A 11 15.37 -22.83 23.96
CA ASN A 11 16.68 -22.16 23.89
C ASN A 11 17.82 -23.05 24.41
N ASP A 12 17.55 -23.88 25.42
CA ASP A 12 18.52 -24.87 25.91
C ASP A 12 18.81 -25.95 24.88
N LYS A 13 17.78 -26.42 24.15
CA LYS A 13 17.99 -27.33 23.00
C LYS A 13 18.77 -26.66 21.89
N ILE A 14 18.46 -25.40 21.56
CA ILE A 14 19.21 -24.62 20.55
C ILE A 14 20.69 -24.56 20.94
N ARG A 15 21.00 -24.26 22.20
CA ARG A 15 22.37 -24.17 22.70
C ARG A 15 23.13 -25.50 22.60
N ARG A 16 22.44 -26.63 22.71
CA ARG A 16 23.03 -27.97 22.57
C ARG A 16 23.07 -28.48 21.13
N GLY A 17 22.37 -27.83 20.19
CA GLY A 17 22.20 -28.31 18.82
C GLY A 17 21.12 -29.40 18.67
N ASP A 18 20.25 -29.57 19.66
CA ASP A 18 19.21 -30.62 19.68
C ASP A 18 17.83 -30.13 19.20
N ALA A 19 17.70 -28.84 18.89
CA ALA A 19 16.40 -28.25 18.56
C ALA A 19 15.91 -28.69 17.18
N VAL A 20 14.67 -29.16 17.10
CA VAL A 20 14.03 -29.49 15.82
C VAL A 20 13.39 -28.24 15.25
N VAL A 21 14.01 -27.68 14.22
CA VAL A 21 13.57 -26.45 13.55
C VAL A 21 13.05 -26.80 12.15
N LEU A 22 11.81 -26.41 11.86
CA LEU A 22 11.21 -26.56 10.54
C LEU A 22 10.87 -25.19 9.95
N THR A 23 10.75 -25.10 8.63
CA THR A 23 10.03 -24.00 8.00
C THR A 23 8.53 -24.24 8.07
N ALA A 24 7.74 -23.19 7.82
CA ALA A 24 6.28 -23.32 7.80
C ALA A 24 5.77 -24.31 6.73
N GLU A 25 6.48 -24.47 5.61
CA GLU A 25 6.14 -25.44 4.56
C GLU A 25 6.44 -26.87 5.06
N GLU A 26 7.63 -27.11 5.63
CA GLU A 26 8.00 -28.42 6.22
C GLU A 26 7.06 -28.82 7.37
N MET A 27 6.60 -27.85 8.18
CA MET A 27 5.63 -28.10 9.24
C MET A 27 4.28 -28.58 8.69
N ILE A 28 3.82 -28.03 7.56
CA ILE A 28 2.58 -28.46 6.89
C ILE A 28 2.71 -29.93 6.47
N GLU A 29 3.81 -30.29 5.80
CA GLU A 29 4.06 -31.67 5.35
C GLU A 29 4.12 -32.66 6.52
N LEU A 30 4.74 -32.27 7.64
CA LEU A 30 4.79 -33.11 8.84
C LEU A 30 3.40 -33.32 9.46
N VAL A 31 2.58 -32.28 9.52
CA VAL A 31 1.22 -32.38 10.06
C VAL A 31 0.32 -33.21 9.15
N GLU A 32 0.45 -33.10 7.83
CA GLU A 32 -0.29 -33.93 6.88
C GLU A 32 0.07 -35.42 7.02
N SER A 33 1.35 -35.73 7.23
CA SER A 33 1.84 -37.12 7.28
C SER A 33 1.66 -37.79 8.66
N LYS A 34 1.91 -37.06 9.76
CA LYS A 34 1.92 -37.63 11.12
C LYS A 34 0.86 -37.06 12.06
N GLY A 35 0.17 -35.99 11.66
CA GLY A 35 -0.83 -35.31 12.48
C GLY A 35 -0.26 -34.28 13.47
N VAL A 36 -1.12 -33.34 13.86
CA VAL A 36 -0.78 -32.19 14.71
C VAL A 36 -0.16 -32.60 16.06
N LYS A 37 -0.67 -33.67 16.69
CA LYS A 37 -0.20 -34.10 18.01
C LYS A 37 1.26 -34.56 17.98
N VAL A 38 1.65 -35.26 16.92
CA VAL A 38 3.03 -35.72 16.74
C VAL A 38 3.93 -34.54 16.42
N ALA A 39 3.52 -33.69 15.48
CA ALA A 39 4.26 -32.48 15.14
C ALA A 39 4.49 -31.56 16.35
N ALA A 40 3.48 -31.36 17.21
CA ALA A 40 3.62 -30.59 18.44
C ALA A 40 4.67 -31.16 19.40
N LYS A 41 4.81 -32.48 19.47
CA LYS A 41 5.79 -33.16 20.33
C LYS A 41 7.19 -33.16 19.73
N GLU A 42 7.33 -33.33 18.42
CA GLU A 42 8.63 -33.44 17.76
C GLU A 42 9.27 -32.08 17.46
N VAL A 43 8.49 -31.08 17.03
CA VAL A 43 9.01 -29.79 16.55
C VAL A 43 9.17 -28.81 17.70
N ASP A 44 10.29 -28.11 17.74
CA ASP A 44 10.56 -27.04 18.72
C ASP A 44 10.21 -25.66 18.14
N VAL A 45 10.57 -25.40 16.88
CA VAL A 45 10.41 -24.08 16.26
C VAL A 45 9.95 -24.20 14.81
N VAL A 46 9.01 -23.35 14.41
CA VAL A 46 8.61 -23.16 13.01
C VAL A 46 9.03 -21.78 12.54
N THR A 47 9.85 -21.72 11.51
CA THR A 47 10.34 -20.46 10.92
C THR A 47 9.45 -19.99 9.78
N THR A 48 9.25 -18.68 9.73
CA THR A 48 8.33 -18.02 8.80
C THR A 48 9.04 -16.88 8.08
N GLY A 49 8.45 -16.37 7.00
CA GLY A 49 9.06 -15.33 6.19
C GLY A 49 8.06 -14.53 5.37
N THR A 50 8.35 -13.24 5.21
CA THR A 50 7.65 -12.37 4.28
C THR A 50 8.60 -11.35 3.67
N PHE A 51 8.38 -11.01 2.40
CA PHE A 51 9.13 -9.97 1.70
C PHE A 51 8.17 -9.21 0.78
N GLY A 52 7.88 -7.97 1.11
CA GLY A 52 6.92 -7.15 0.35
C GLY A 52 7.13 -5.67 0.58
N ALA A 53 6.47 -4.87 -0.24
CA ALA A 53 6.47 -3.41 -0.13
C ALA A 53 5.78 -2.96 1.17
N MET A 54 6.49 -2.20 1.98
CA MET A 54 6.05 -1.72 3.29
C MET A 54 6.22 -0.20 3.33
N CYS A 55 5.23 0.54 2.83
CA CYS A 55 5.27 2.01 2.73
C CYS A 55 5.42 2.70 4.10
N SER A 56 4.99 2.06 5.18
CA SER A 56 5.10 2.54 6.56
C SER A 56 6.48 2.28 7.20
N SER A 57 7.52 2.15 6.35
CA SER A 57 8.91 1.96 6.78
C SER A 57 9.68 3.27 6.75
N GLY A 58 10.75 3.34 7.53
CA GLY A 58 11.69 4.45 7.50
C GLY A 58 12.87 4.20 8.44
N ALA A 59 13.76 5.18 8.54
CA ALA A 59 14.94 5.06 9.38
C ALA A 59 15.18 6.30 10.23
N ILE A 60 15.57 6.06 11.49
CA ILE A 60 16.16 7.08 12.37
C ILE A 60 17.65 7.14 12.08
N ILE A 61 18.15 8.36 11.92
CA ILE A 61 19.56 8.66 11.64
C ILE A 61 20.04 9.69 12.64
N ASN A 62 21.15 9.42 13.31
CA ASN A 62 21.91 10.43 14.04
C ASN A 62 23.25 10.64 13.34
N LEU A 63 23.50 11.89 12.93
CA LEU A 63 24.67 12.27 12.13
C LEU A 63 25.92 12.54 12.97
N GLY A 64 25.78 12.80 14.28
CA GLY A 64 26.78 13.53 15.04
C GLY A 64 26.80 15.03 14.70
N HIS A 65 27.41 15.82 15.56
CA HIS A 65 27.54 17.27 15.32
C HIS A 65 28.68 17.58 14.34
N SER A 66 28.42 18.54 13.45
CA SER A 66 29.46 19.25 12.72
C SER A 66 30.26 20.15 13.66
N ASP A 67 31.40 20.67 13.19
CA ASP A 67 32.14 21.73 13.87
C ASP A 67 32.24 22.98 12.96
N PRO A 68 31.69 24.15 13.36
CA PRO A 68 30.90 24.38 14.56
C PRO A 68 29.55 23.62 14.53
N PRO A 69 28.91 23.40 15.70
CA PRO A 69 27.71 22.59 15.81
C PRO A 69 26.50 23.23 15.12
N ILE A 70 25.62 22.36 14.60
CA ILE A 70 24.40 22.73 13.87
C ILE A 70 23.16 22.20 14.56
N LYS A 71 22.08 23.00 14.54
CA LYS A 71 20.73 22.60 14.92
C LYS A 71 19.85 22.58 13.68
N ILE A 72 19.82 21.45 13.00
CA ILE A 72 19.15 21.26 11.72
C ILE A 72 17.68 21.66 11.84
N HIS A 73 17.25 22.53 10.95
CA HIS A 73 15.84 22.88 10.78
C HIS A 73 15.20 22.10 9.63
N ARG A 74 15.92 21.98 8.50
CA ARG A 74 15.56 21.15 7.35
C ARG A 74 16.80 20.48 6.80
N ALA A 75 16.65 19.24 6.33
CA ALA A 75 17.72 18.49 5.71
C ALA A 75 17.20 17.62 4.57
N TRP A 76 18.12 17.23 3.69
CA TRP A 76 17.86 16.34 2.58
C TRP A 76 19.04 15.39 2.43
N ILE A 77 18.73 14.14 2.08
CA ILE A 77 19.71 13.13 1.73
C ILE A 77 19.44 12.69 0.28
N ASN A 78 20.38 12.91 -0.64
CA ASN A 78 20.18 12.73 -2.09
C ASN A 78 18.87 13.39 -2.60
N ASP A 79 18.64 14.65 -2.21
CA ASP A 79 17.41 15.43 -2.48
C ASP A 79 16.10 14.82 -1.98
N VAL A 80 16.16 13.83 -1.11
CA VAL A 80 15.00 13.35 -0.36
C VAL A 80 14.94 14.14 0.93
N GLU A 81 13.90 14.96 1.08
CA GLU A 81 13.68 15.69 2.34
C GLU A 81 13.58 14.71 3.50
N VAL A 82 14.18 15.04 4.63
CA VAL A 82 14.10 14.24 5.85
C VAL A 82 13.41 15.04 6.94
N SER A 83 12.58 14.38 7.73
CA SER A 83 11.98 15.00 8.89
C SER A 83 13.05 15.23 9.95
N HIS A 84 12.98 16.36 10.65
CA HIS A 84 13.73 16.61 11.88
C HIS A 84 12.80 16.38 13.09
N PRO A 85 12.67 15.14 13.60
CA PRO A 85 11.75 14.84 14.69
C PRO A 85 12.33 15.15 16.08
N GLY A 86 13.64 15.41 16.19
CA GLY A 86 14.39 15.35 17.44
C GLY A 86 15.24 16.57 17.73
N ALA A 87 16.33 16.38 18.47
CA ALA A 87 17.23 17.47 18.85
C ALA A 87 18.38 17.59 17.85
N ALA A 88 18.54 18.78 17.28
CA ALA A 88 19.69 19.24 16.51
C ALA A 88 20.17 18.42 15.29
N VAL A 89 20.58 17.16 15.44
CA VAL A 89 21.13 16.31 14.36
C VAL A 89 20.44 14.94 14.23
N ASP A 90 19.34 14.75 14.95
CA ASP A 90 18.46 13.60 14.79
C ASP A 90 17.49 13.78 13.62
N LEU A 91 17.51 12.84 12.70
CA LEU A 91 16.70 12.84 11.48
C LEU A 91 15.86 11.58 11.37
N TYR A 92 14.73 11.69 10.68
CA TYR A 92 13.93 10.56 10.25
C TYR A 92 13.64 10.63 8.76
N ILE A 93 13.99 9.58 8.03
CA ILE A 93 13.70 9.45 6.60
C ILE A 93 12.60 8.41 6.38
N GLY A 94 11.48 8.85 5.82
CA GLY A 94 10.35 7.97 5.48
C GLY A 94 10.52 7.33 4.10
N ALA A 95 10.20 6.04 3.95
CA ALA A 95 10.40 5.32 2.70
C ALA A 95 9.63 5.90 1.50
N THR A 96 8.49 6.55 1.76
CA THR A 96 7.61 7.14 0.74
C THR A 96 7.96 8.57 0.36
N GLN A 97 8.90 9.20 1.08
CA GLN A 97 9.31 10.55 0.76
C GLN A 97 10.08 10.53 -0.57
N MET A 98 9.61 11.25 -1.56
CA MET A 98 10.22 11.26 -2.89
C MET A 98 11.36 12.28 -2.95
N SER A 99 12.30 12.02 -3.85
CA SER A 99 13.32 13.00 -4.21
C SER A 99 12.68 14.20 -4.89
N GLU A 100 13.14 15.40 -4.55
CA GLU A 100 12.72 16.65 -5.19
C GLU A 100 13.17 16.71 -6.66
N THR A 101 14.30 16.07 -7.00
CA THR A 101 14.90 16.09 -8.34
C THR A 101 14.51 14.88 -9.18
N ARG A 102 14.14 13.75 -8.55
CA ARG A 102 13.74 12.49 -9.23
C ARG A 102 12.42 11.92 -8.67
N PRO A 103 11.30 12.67 -8.74
CA PRO A 103 10.02 12.22 -8.21
C PRO A 103 9.54 10.95 -8.93
N PHE A 104 8.84 10.07 -8.20
CA PHE A 104 8.37 8.76 -8.68
C PHE A 104 9.45 7.76 -9.15
N GLU A 105 10.73 8.08 -9.03
CA GLU A 105 11.84 7.20 -9.40
C GLU A 105 12.75 6.90 -8.21
N TYR A 106 13.08 7.93 -7.42
CA TYR A 106 13.97 7.83 -6.26
C TYR A 106 13.33 8.48 -5.03
N GLY A 107 13.68 8.00 -3.84
CA GLY A 107 13.04 8.42 -2.59
C GLY A 107 13.65 7.75 -1.37
N GLY A 108 13.06 7.95 -0.20
CA GLY A 108 13.65 7.55 1.07
C GLY A 108 13.92 6.06 1.18
N GLY A 109 13.09 5.20 0.58
CA GLY A 109 13.38 3.77 0.50
C GLY A 109 14.68 3.44 -0.23
N HIS A 110 15.00 4.21 -1.28
CA HIS A 110 16.24 4.04 -2.03
C HIS A 110 17.45 4.60 -1.26
N VAL A 111 17.31 5.74 -0.57
CA VAL A 111 18.36 6.27 0.31
C VAL A 111 18.70 5.27 1.42
N ILE A 112 17.68 4.68 2.06
CA ILE A 112 17.87 3.65 3.09
C ILE A 112 18.65 2.45 2.52
N GLU A 113 18.25 1.96 1.34
CA GLU A 113 18.99 0.88 0.67
C GLU A 113 20.43 1.26 0.34
N ASP A 114 20.65 2.45 -0.22
CA ASP A 114 21.98 2.92 -0.63
C ASP A 114 22.91 3.04 0.58
N LEU A 115 22.44 3.59 1.70
CA LEU A 115 23.16 3.61 2.96
C LEU A 115 23.46 2.19 3.47
N ILE A 116 22.48 1.27 3.45
CA ILE A 116 22.69 -0.14 3.84
C ILE A 116 23.76 -0.81 2.98
N ARG A 117 23.81 -0.51 1.68
CA ARG A 117 24.87 -0.95 0.75
C ARG A 117 26.24 -0.35 1.06
N GLY A 118 26.33 0.64 1.93
CA GLY A 118 27.55 1.39 2.20
C GLY A 118 27.90 2.41 1.12
N LYS A 119 26.93 2.79 0.28
CA LYS A 119 27.14 3.87 -0.68
C LYS A 119 27.23 5.21 0.02
N GLU A 120 28.00 6.09 -0.59
CA GLU A 120 28.01 7.50 -0.27
C GLU A 120 26.72 8.16 -0.75
N VAL A 121 26.15 9.02 0.10
CA VAL A 121 24.97 9.84 -0.20
C VAL A 121 25.25 11.30 0.18
N GLU A 122 24.71 12.22 -0.59
CA GLU A 122 24.83 13.66 -0.34
C GLU A 122 23.88 14.08 0.79
N LEU A 123 24.40 14.84 1.76
CA LEU A 123 23.64 15.47 2.83
C LEU A 123 23.71 16.98 2.65
N ARG A 124 22.55 17.62 2.57
CA ARG A 124 22.42 19.08 2.71
C ARG A 124 21.50 19.41 3.87
N ALA A 125 21.88 20.36 4.71
CA ALA A 125 21.05 20.79 5.82
C ALA A 125 21.18 22.30 6.06
N VAL A 126 20.07 22.89 6.51
CA VAL A 126 19.95 24.30 6.87
C VAL A 126 19.41 24.46 8.28
N ALA A 127 19.82 25.53 8.95
CA ALA A 127 19.48 25.87 10.31
C ALA A 127 19.33 27.39 10.45
N TYR A 128 18.53 27.83 11.41
CA TYR A 128 18.35 29.27 11.71
C TYR A 128 19.52 29.88 12.49
N GLY A 129 20.39 29.05 13.08
CA GLY A 129 21.52 29.48 13.90
C GLY A 129 21.10 29.91 15.31
N THR A 130 21.89 29.53 16.32
CA THR A 130 21.75 29.97 17.71
C THR A 130 23.13 30.10 18.34
N ASP A 131 23.23 30.69 19.55
CA ASP A 131 24.52 30.77 20.27
C ASP A 131 25.16 29.39 20.49
N CYS A 132 24.37 28.37 20.85
CA CYS A 132 24.87 27.00 21.02
C CYS A 132 25.14 26.25 19.70
N TYR A 133 24.61 26.74 18.58
CA TYR A 133 24.59 26.05 17.29
C TYR A 133 24.74 27.09 16.16
N PRO A 134 25.92 27.71 16.02
CA PRO A 134 26.07 28.88 15.16
C PRO A 134 26.09 28.54 13.67
N ARG A 135 26.32 27.26 13.31
CA ARG A 135 26.30 26.85 11.90
C ARG A 135 24.87 26.88 11.34
N THR A 136 24.69 27.58 10.22
CA THR A 136 23.39 27.75 9.55
C THR A 136 23.23 26.89 8.29
N ARG A 137 24.32 26.36 7.73
CA ARG A 137 24.30 25.47 6.57
C ARG A 137 25.42 24.45 6.61
N ILE A 138 25.16 23.27 6.08
CA ILE A 138 26.16 22.25 5.80
C ILE A 138 25.79 21.47 4.53
N GLU A 139 26.81 21.18 3.73
CA GLU A 139 26.76 20.28 2.59
C GLU A 139 27.97 19.36 2.69
N THR A 140 27.73 18.05 2.64
CA THR A 140 28.75 17.02 2.78
C THR A 140 28.23 15.72 2.19
N THR A 141 29.09 14.72 2.11
CA THR A 141 28.68 13.34 1.88
C THR A 141 28.76 12.54 3.18
N ILE A 142 27.96 11.46 3.25
CA ILE A 142 27.94 10.52 4.37
C ILE A 142 27.75 9.08 3.85
N THR A 143 28.23 8.12 4.63
CA THR A 143 27.94 6.69 4.49
C THR A 143 27.33 6.16 5.78
N LYS A 144 26.88 4.90 5.81
CA LYS A 144 26.42 4.27 7.07
C LYS A 144 27.49 4.17 8.15
N TYR A 145 28.77 4.27 7.78
CA TYR A 145 29.90 4.16 8.71
C TYR A 145 30.17 5.46 9.47
N ASP A 146 29.73 6.60 8.92
CA ASP A 146 29.88 7.93 9.53
C ASP A 146 28.75 8.23 10.54
N LEU A 147 27.62 7.55 10.42
CA LEU A 147 26.45 7.74 11.28
C LEU A 147 26.72 7.19 12.69
N ASN A 148 26.22 7.83 13.75
CA ASN A 148 26.25 7.24 15.09
C ASN A 148 25.19 6.15 15.21
N GLN A 149 23.94 6.52 14.92
CA GLN A 149 22.79 5.62 14.91
C GLN A 149 22.18 5.59 13.51
N PHE A 150 21.86 4.38 13.05
CA PHE A 150 21.08 4.16 11.84
C PHE A 150 20.16 2.98 12.10
N TYR A 151 18.93 3.27 12.52
CA TYR A 151 17.94 2.26 12.89
C TYR A 151 16.80 2.26 11.90
N LEU A 152 16.49 1.10 11.33
CA LEU A 152 15.23 0.91 10.64
C LEU A 152 14.13 0.90 11.72
N LEU A 153 13.17 1.81 11.60
CA LEU A 153 12.02 1.92 12.49
C LEU A 153 10.76 2.00 11.63
N ASN A 154 10.02 0.89 11.62
CA ASN A 154 8.84 0.79 10.79
C ASN A 154 7.58 0.71 11.66
N PHE A 155 6.71 1.70 11.48
CA PHE A 155 5.52 1.85 12.29
C PHE A 155 4.43 0.83 11.98
N ARG A 156 4.55 0.08 10.87
CA ARG A 156 3.57 -0.94 10.46
C ARG A 156 4.11 -1.84 9.37
N ASN A 157 4.31 -3.11 9.69
CA ASN A 157 4.76 -4.16 8.78
C ASN A 157 3.98 -5.46 9.02
N CYS A 158 4.21 -6.43 8.13
CA CYS A 158 3.75 -7.81 8.23
C CYS A 158 2.25 -7.91 8.53
N TYR A 159 1.40 -7.49 7.59
CA TYR A 159 -0.04 -7.71 7.73
C TYR A 159 -0.38 -9.21 7.83
N GLN A 160 -1.35 -9.59 8.67
CA GLN A 160 -1.91 -10.96 8.69
C GLN A 160 -2.33 -11.41 7.28
N ARG A 161 -3.12 -10.59 6.62
CA ARG A 161 -3.46 -10.75 5.20
C ARG A 161 -3.65 -9.40 4.55
N TYR A 162 -3.63 -9.40 3.23
CA TYR A 162 -3.81 -8.21 2.42
C TYR A 162 -4.95 -8.41 1.43
N ASN A 163 -5.68 -7.34 1.10
CA ASN A 163 -6.74 -7.40 0.08
C ASN A 163 -6.15 -7.77 -1.29
N CYS A 164 -6.90 -8.54 -2.08
CA CYS A 164 -6.66 -8.67 -3.51
C CYS A 164 -7.31 -7.46 -4.21
N ALA A 165 -6.51 -6.62 -4.85
CA ALA A 165 -6.98 -5.39 -5.48
C ALA A 165 -7.25 -5.62 -6.97
N THR A 166 -8.38 -5.13 -7.45
CA THR A 166 -8.73 -5.04 -8.87
C THR A 166 -9.36 -3.66 -9.17
N ASN A 167 -9.77 -3.42 -10.41
CA ASN A 167 -10.29 -2.13 -10.85
C ASN A 167 -11.43 -2.30 -11.85
N GLY A 168 -12.65 -2.00 -11.43
CA GLY A 168 -13.84 -2.05 -12.27
C GLY A 168 -14.07 -0.82 -13.13
N SER A 169 -13.33 0.28 -12.91
CA SER A 169 -13.49 1.52 -13.68
C SER A 169 -12.93 1.40 -15.10
N ASP A 170 -13.21 2.39 -15.94
CA ASP A 170 -12.71 2.45 -17.32
C ASP A 170 -11.28 2.98 -17.48
N GLU A 171 -10.64 3.36 -16.38
CA GLU A 171 -9.30 3.96 -16.38
C GLU A 171 -8.30 3.10 -15.64
N ILE A 172 -7.04 3.13 -16.08
CA ILE A 172 -5.95 2.51 -15.32
C ILE A 172 -5.83 3.21 -13.96
N LYS A 173 -5.74 2.43 -12.89
CA LYS A 173 -5.43 2.95 -11.55
C LYS A 173 -3.99 2.62 -11.17
N TYR A 174 -3.28 3.64 -10.69
CA TYR A 174 -1.92 3.55 -10.19
C TYR A 174 -1.98 3.60 -8.67
N THR A 175 -1.62 2.51 -8.00
CA THR A 175 -1.88 2.32 -6.57
C THR A 175 -0.66 1.73 -5.86
N TYR A 176 -0.69 1.68 -4.52
CA TYR A 176 0.28 0.87 -3.76
C TYR A 176 0.14 -0.63 -4.01
N MET A 177 -0.97 -1.06 -4.64
CA MET A 177 -1.15 -2.42 -5.12
C MET A 177 -0.61 -2.59 -6.55
N GLY A 178 0.20 -1.66 -7.04
CA GLY A 178 0.66 -1.65 -8.42
C GLY A 178 -0.39 -1.12 -9.39
N LYS A 179 -0.18 -1.43 -10.68
CA LYS A 179 -1.01 -0.97 -11.79
C LYS A 179 -2.22 -1.89 -11.97
N LEU A 180 -3.41 -1.32 -11.87
CA LEU A 180 -4.68 -2.03 -12.03
C LEU A 180 -5.35 -1.58 -13.33
N TYR A 181 -5.57 -2.52 -14.24
CA TYR A 181 -6.15 -2.30 -15.55
C TYR A 181 -7.67 -2.11 -15.48
N PRO A 182 -8.24 -1.32 -16.40
CA PRO A 182 -9.68 -1.10 -16.48
C PRO A 182 -10.49 -2.38 -16.53
N ARG A 183 -11.77 -2.31 -16.13
CA ARG A 183 -12.78 -3.35 -16.33
C ARG A 183 -12.33 -4.75 -15.88
N TYR A 184 -11.71 -4.80 -14.71
CA TYR A 184 -11.17 -6.01 -14.09
C TYR A 184 -10.06 -6.70 -14.91
N GLY A 185 -9.29 -5.93 -15.70
CA GLY A 185 -8.27 -6.49 -16.59
C GLY A 185 -7.11 -7.22 -15.88
N ASN A 186 -6.90 -6.96 -14.59
CA ASN A 186 -6.02 -7.75 -13.73
C ASN A 186 -6.43 -7.61 -12.26
N ALA A 187 -5.79 -8.42 -11.42
CA ALA A 187 -5.78 -8.23 -9.98
C ALA A 187 -4.36 -8.44 -9.41
N THR A 188 -4.12 -7.90 -8.23
CA THR A 188 -2.83 -7.98 -7.54
C THR A 188 -3.04 -8.21 -6.06
N PHE A 189 -2.16 -8.97 -5.43
CA PHE A 189 -2.21 -9.21 -3.98
C PHE A 189 -0.84 -9.06 -3.34
N SER A 190 -0.82 -8.99 -2.02
CA SER A 190 0.40 -8.93 -1.21
C SER A 190 0.28 -9.93 -0.05
N GLY A 191 1.40 -10.39 0.48
CA GLY A 191 1.47 -11.40 1.53
C GLY A 191 2.06 -12.72 1.04
N SER A 192 2.67 -13.46 1.96
CA SER A 192 3.35 -14.73 1.69
C SER A 192 2.49 -15.97 1.93
N GLY A 193 1.20 -15.79 2.29
CA GLY A 193 0.25 -16.87 2.55
C GLY A 193 0.70 -17.73 3.73
N GLU A 194 0.87 -19.03 3.51
CA GLU A 194 1.34 -19.99 4.50
C GLU A 194 2.78 -19.76 5.00
N LEU A 195 3.56 -18.86 4.41
CA LEU A 195 4.84 -18.45 5.01
C LEU A 195 4.68 -17.23 5.92
N ASN A 196 3.51 -16.61 5.97
CA ASN A 196 3.30 -15.35 6.70
C ASN A 196 3.40 -15.56 8.22
N PRO A 197 4.32 -14.87 8.91
CA PRO A 197 4.47 -14.95 10.35
C PRO A 197 3.15 -14.79 11.14
N LEU A 198 2.36 -13.76 10.81
CA LEU A 198 1.14 -13.46 11.59
C LEU A 198 -0.03 -14.39 11.24
N MET A 199 0.08 -15.20 10.18
CA MET A 199 -0.89 -16.27 9.93
C MET A 199 -0.57 -17.53 10.72
N LYS A 200 0.70 -17.72 11.13
CA LYS A 200 1.11 -18.85 11.96
C LYS A 200 0.96 -18.62 13.46
N ASP A 201 0.74 -17.37 13.84
CA ASP A 201 0.32 -16.97 15.18
C ASP A 201 -0.76 -15.87 15.13
N PRO A 202 -1.97 -16.19 14.63
CA PRO A 202 -3.02 -15.21 14.31
C PRO A 202 -3.65 -14.51 15.52
N ASP A 203 -3.45 -15.05 16.72
CA ASP A 203 -3.90 -14.51 18.00
C ASP A 203 -2.72 -14.08 18.90
N TYR A 204 -1.51 -13.96 18.35
CA TYR A 204 -0.34 -13.37 19.01
C TYR A 204 0.00 -14.07 20.34
N GLU A 205 -0.07 -15.40 20.37
CA GLU A 205 0.26 -16.23 21.52
C GLU A 205 1.76 -16.14 21.86
N THR A 206 2.60 -15.95 20.85
CA THR A 206 4.08 -15.90 20.92
C THR A 206 4.68 -14.60 20.38
N ILE A 207 3.96 -13.89 19.50
CA ILE A 207 4.38 -12.62 18.93
C ILE A 207 3.93 -11.45 19.81
N GLY A 208 4.86 -10.62 20.26
CA GLY A 208 4.58 -9.44 21.07
C GLY A 208 5.78 -8.52 21.22
N VAL A 209 5.64 -7.51 22.08
CA VAL A 209 6.75 -6.58 22.37
C VAL A 209 7.93 -7.39 22.88
N GLY A 210 9.12 -7.15 22.33
CA GLY A 210 10.35 -7.84 22.69
C GLY A 210 10.62 -9.13 21.91
N THR A 211 9.67 -9.64 21.11
CA THR A 211 9.91 -10.81 20.25
C THR A 211 11.06 -10.51 19.28
N ARG A 212 12.16 -11.28 19.36
CA ARG A 212 13.27 -11.25 18.39
C ARG A 212 12.81 -11.77 17.04
N ILE A 213 13.23 -11.08 15.99
CA ILE A 213 12.87 -11.40 14.61
C ILE A 213 14.10 -11.30 13.69
N PHE A 214 14.02 -11.96 12.54
CA PHE A 214 14.81 -11.60 11.38
C PHE A 214 14.20 -10.32 10.77
N LEU A 215 15.00 -9.29 10.60
CA LEU A 215 14.61 -8.02 9.96
C LEU A 215 15.72 -7.54 9.03
N GLY A 216 15.45 -7.54 7.72
CA GLY A 216 16.36 -6.99 6.72
C GLY A 216 17.73 -7.68 6.66
N GLY A 217 17.85 -8.96 7.03
CA GLY A 217 19.13 -9.66 7.08
C GLY A 217 19.90 -9.52 8.39
N ALA A 218 19.30 -8.91 9.41
CA ALA A 218 19.85 -8.79 10.75
C ALA A 218 18.82 -9.22 11.82
N GLN A 219 19.25 -9.28 13.08
CA GLN A 219 18.32 -9.39 14.21
C GLN A 219 17.61 -8.05 14.42
N GLY A 220 16.28 -8.11 14.52
CA GLY A 220 15.41 -7.01 14.94
C GLY A 220 14.46 -7.44 16.04
N TYR A 221 13.53 -6.55 16.38
CA TYR A 221 12.52 -6.79 17.41
C TYR A 221 11.16 -6.28 16.98
N VAL A 222 10.12 -6.98 17.41
CA VAL A 222 8.77 -6.40 17.52
C VAL A 222 8.76 -5.46 18.72
N ILE A 223 8.30 -4.24 18.52
CA ILE A 223 8.30 -3.19 19.56
C ILE A 223 6.89 -2.68 19.91
N GLY A 224 5.86 -3.29 19.34
CA GLY A 224 4.46 -2.92 19.55
C GLY A 224 3.56 -3.38 18.41
N GLU A 225 2.28 -3.09 18.54
CA GLU A 225 1.35 -3.18 17.42
C GLU A 225 1.71 -2.16 16.34
N GLY A 226 1.51 -2.54 15.08
CA GLY A 226 1.67 -1.60 13.98
C GLY A 226 0.53 -0.57 13.97
N THR A 227 0.77 0.59 13.39
CA THR A 227 -0.33 1.52 13.05
C THR A 227 -1.38 0.79 12.20
N GLN A 228 -2.66 1.15 12.33
CA GLN A 228 -3.78 0.45 11.67
C GLN A 228 -3.92 -1.05 12.02
N HIS A 229 -3.38 -1.50 13.15
CA HIS A 229 -3.61 -2.87 13.65
C HIS A 229 -5.12 -3.12 13.84
N ASP A 230 -5.67 -4.06 13.07
CA ASP A 230 -7.10 -4.44 13.10
C ASP A 230 -7.26 -5.97 13.06
N PRO A 231 -6.91 -6.68 14.14
CA PRO A 231 -6.91 -8.13 14.21
C PRO A 231 -8.32 -8.73 14.13
N LYS A 232 -9.35 -8.01 14.58
CA LYS A 232 -10.76 -8.44 14.47
C LYS A 232 -11.21 -8.60 13.02
N SER A 233 -10.73 -7.72 12.13
CA SER A 233 -10.96 -7.85 10.69
C SER A 233 -9.93 -8.75 10.00
N GLY A 234 -8.97 -9.31 10.73
CA GLY A 234 -7.83 -10.08 10.21
C GLY A 234 -6.83 -9.20 9.43
N PHE A 235 -6.67 -7.94 9.82
CA PHE A 235 -5.68 -6.99 9.27
C PHE A 235 -4.73 -6.51 10.36
N GLY A 236 -4.39 -7.39 11.31
CA GLY A 236 -3.37 -7.10 12.30
C GLY A 236 -1.99 -6.87 11.66
N THR A 237 -1.21 -6.01 12.30
CA THR A 237 0.13 -5.55 11.88
C THR A 237 1.06 -5.38 13.06
N ILE A 238 2.37 -5.38 12.83
CA ILE A 238 3.39 -5.19 13.86
C ILE A 238 4.24 -3.95 13.62
N MET A 239 4.71 -3.32 14.69
CA MET A 239 5.77 -2.32 14.66
C MET A 239 7.11 -3.00 14.92
N VAL A 240 8.13 -2.67 14.12
CA VAL A 240 9.43 -3.34 14.20
C VAL A 240 10.59 -2.36 14.16
N ARG A 241 11.68 -2.73 14.82
CA ARG A 241 12.93 -1.95 14.84
C ARG A 241 14.16 -2.86 14.74
N GLY A 242 15.18 -2.41 14.02
CA GLY A 242 16.47 -3.11 13.89
C GLY A 242 17.62 -2.17 13.52
N ASP A 243 18.84 -2.66 13.71
CA ASP A 243 20.07 -1.95 13.34
C ASP A 243 20.33 -2.05 11.84
N ALA A 244 20.09 -0.94 11.12
CA ALA A 244 20.23 -0.91 9.67
C ALA A 244 21.69 -1.01 9.22
N LYS A 245 22.68 -0.72 10.10
CA LYS A 245 24.09 -0.91 9.76
C LYS A 245 24.45 -2.38 9.52
N LYS A 246 23.74 -3.28 10.21
CA LYS A 246 23.91 -4.75 10.16
C LYS A 246 23.03 -5.42 9.10
N MET A 247 22.11 -4.68 8.49
CA MET A 247 21.20 -5.21 7.48
C MET A 247 21.90 -5.47 6.15
N SER A 248 21.27 -6.30 5.33
CA SER A 248 21.75 -6.66 4.00
C SER A 248 20.80 -6.13 2.93
N PRO A 249 21.34 -5.57 1.82
CA PRO A 249 20.53 -5.16 0.68
C PRO A 249 19.88 -6.34 -0.07
N GLU A 250 20.19 -7.58 0.32
CA GLU A 250 19.46 -8.75 -0.14
C GLU A 250 18.00 -8.76 0.35
N PHE A 251 17.75 -8.21 1.54
CA PHE A 251 16.48 -8.24 2.25
C PHE A 251 15.90 -6.84 2.50
N ILE A 252 16.53 -5.80 1.97
CA ILE A 252 16.04 -4.42 1.95
C ILE A 252 16.22 -3.87 0.54
N ARG A 253 15.13 -3.40 -0.08
CA ARG A 253 15.15 -2.91 -1.47
C ARG A 253 14.25 -1.68 -1.64
N GLY A 254 14.84 -0.55 -2.01
CA GLY A 254 14.09 0.61 -2.46
C GLY A 254 13.34 0.28 -3.76
N ALA A 255 12.11 0.76 -3.86
CA ALA A 255 11.30 0.56 -5.06
C ALA A 255 10.44 1.79 -5.36
N ALA A 256 10.01 1.88 -6.61
CA ALA A 256 9.08 2.89 -7.08
C ALA A 256 7.90 2.24 -7.81
N PHE A 257 6.70 2.70 -7.49
CA PHE A 257 5.48 2.34 -8.21
C PHE A 257 5.07 3.52 -9.08
N THR A 258 4.98 3.26 -10.39
CA THR A 258 4.65 4.26 -11.41
C THR A 258 3.44 5.09 -11.01
N LYS A 259 3.59 6.42 -10.97
CA LYS A 259 2.55 7.40 -10.60
C LYS A 259 1.93 7.23 -9.20
N TYR A 260 2.46 6.34 -8.35
CA TYR A 260 2.03 6.21 -6.96
C TYR A 260 3.07 6.79 -5.99
N GLY A 261 4.35 6.47 -6.18
CA GLY A 261 5.45 6.97 -5.36
C GLY A 261 6.48 5.90 -5.02
N THR A 262 7.38 6.21 -4.08
CA THR A 262 8.42 5.28 -3.63
C THR A 262 8.00 4.47 -2.41
N THR A 263 8.69 3.36 -2.18
CA THR A 263 8.46 2.45 -1.06
C THR A 263 9.73 1.69 -0.71
N LEU A 264 9.67 0.85 0.33
CA LEU A 264 10.75 -0.05 0.75
C LEU A 264 10.20 -1.47 0.84
N TYR A 265 10.84 -2.39 0.12
CA TYR A 265 10.65 -3.81 0.34
C TYR A 265 11.48 -4.25 1.53
N VAL A 266 10.82 -4.91 2.49
CA VAL A 266 11.45 -5.33 3.76
C VAL A 266 11.22 -6.81 3.98
N GLY A 267 12.31 -7.54 4.22
CA GLY A 267 12.30 -8.93 4.65
C GLY A 267 12.09 -9.06 6.16
N ILE A 268 11.08 -9.82 6.56
CA ILE A 268 10.79 -10.14 7.97
C ILE A 268 10.59 -11.63 8.11
N GLY A 269 11.23 -12.24 9.10
CA GLY A 269 10.99 -13.61 9.51
C GLY A 269 10.81 -13.68 11.01
N ILE A 270 9.85 -14.49 11.47
CA ILE A 270 9.57 -14.64 12.91
C ILE A 270 9.58 -16.14 13.23
N PRO A 271 10.36 -16.58 14.24
CA PRO A 271 10.29 -17.95 14.70
C PRO A 271 9.06 -18.12 15.60
N ILE A 272 8.26 -19.14 15.31
CA ILE A 272 7.09 -19.53 16.09
C ILE A 272 7.48 -20.70 16.99
N PRO A 273 7.66 -20.50 18.30
CA PRO A 273 7.94 -21.59 19.22
C PRO A 273 6.71 -22.48 19.37
N ILE A 274 6.87 -23.79 19.21
CA ILE A 274 5.77 -24.75 19.31
C ILE A 274 5.59 -25.16 20.78
N LEU A 275 4.79 -24.36 21.49
CA LEU A 275 4.58 -24.51 22.94
C LEU A 275 3.42 -25.46 23.29
N ASN A 276 2.51 -25.71 22.35
CA ASN A 276 1.33 -26.55 22.54
C ASN A 276 0.74 -27.01 21.19
N GLU A 277 -0.21 -27.95 21.24
CA GLU A 277 -0.87 -28.52 20.05
C GLU A 277 -1.63 -27.46 19.22
N ARG A 278 -2.16 -26.40 19.83
CA ARG A 278 -2.87 -25.35 19.08
C ARG A 278 -1.91 -24.52 18.25
N LEU A 279 -0.75 -24.16 18.79
CA LEU A 279 0.30 -23.48 18.04
C LEU A 279 0.82 -24.35 16.91
N ALA A 280 1.00 -25.66 17.13
CA ALA A 280 1.34 -26.59 16.05
C ALA A 280 0.29 -26.58 14.93
N ALA A 281 -1.01 -26.61 15.27
CA ALA A 281 -2.09 -26.53 14.29
C ALA A 281 -2.07 -25.20 13.52
N LYS A 282 -1.93 -24.06 14.21
CA LYS A 282 -1.84 -22.72 13.59
C LYS A 282 -0.60 -22.61 12.68
N ALA A 283 0.54 -23.14 13.12
CA ALA A 283 1.78 -23.19 12.37
C ALA A 283 1.67 -24.02 11.08
N ALA A 284 0.70 -24.94 11.00
CA ALA A 284 0.41 -25.78 9.83
C ALA A 284 -0.74 -25.28 8.95
N LEU A 285 -1.25 -24.05 9.13
CA LEU A 285 -2.28 -23.47 8.25
C LEU A 285 -1.81 -23.38 6.79
N LYS A 286 -2.60 -23.90 5.85
CA LYS A 286 -2.27 -23.93 4.43
C LYS A 286 -2.83 -22.74 3.67
N ASP A 287 -2.28 -22.47 2.49
CA ASP A 287 -2.78 -21.42 1.61
C ASP A 287 -4.28 -21.52 1.24
N GLU A 288 -4.87 -22.72 1.23
CA GLU A 288 -6.30 -22.93 0.97
C GLU A 288 -7.21 -22.54 2.15
N GLU A 289 -6.65 -22.44 3.34
CA GLU A 289 -7.35 -22.06 4.57
C GLU A 289 -7.22 -20.56 4.86
N ILE A 290 -6.33 -19.87 4.15
CA ILE A 290 -6.07 -18.45 4.33
C ILE A 290 -6.84 -17.66 3.26
N PHE A 291 -7.88 -16.95 3.69
CA PHE A 291 -8.76 -16.16 2.80
C PHE A 291 -8.55 -14.66 2.94
N THR A 292 -8.71 -13.94 1.83
CA THR A 292 -8.81 -12.48 1.78
C THR A 292 -9.98 -12.02 0.91
N ASN A 293 -10.23 -10.71 0.86
CA ASN A 293 -11.27 -10.12 0.03
C ASN A 293 -10.71 -9.65 -1.32
N ILE A 294 -11.49 -9.83 -2.38
CA ILE A 294 -11.32 -9.14 -3.66
C ILE A 294 -12.00 -7.78 -3.55
N VAL A 295 -11.26 -6.69 -3.76
CA VAL A 295 -11.71 -5.32 -3.53
C VAL A 295 -11.53 -4.47 -4.78
N ASP A 296 -12.56 -3.71 -5.14
CA ASP A 296 -12.53 -2.82 -6.30
C ASP A 296 -11.93 -1.44 -5.94
N TYR A 297 -10.70 -1.20 -6.38
CA TYR A 297 -9.98 0.06 -6.22
C TYR A 297 -10.34 1.09 -7.29
N GLY A 298 -11.18 0.73 -8.26
CA GLY A 298 -11.77 1.67 -9.21
C GLY A 298 -12.70 2.67 -8.55
N VAL A 299 -13.24 2.34 -7.37
CA VAL A 299 -14.06 3.23 -6.54
C VAL A 299 -13.17 4.03 -5.58
N PRO A 300 -13.04 5.35 -5.73
CA PRO A 300 -12.14 6.18 -4.94
C PRO A 300 -12.75 6.56 -3.57
N ARG A 301 -13.24 5.56 -2.83
CA ARG A 301 -13.77 5.71 -1.47
C ARG A 301 -12.99 4.83 -0.50
N ARG A 302 -13.07 5.15 0.79
CA ARG A 302 -12.48 4.32 1.86
C ARG A 302 -13.20 2.97 1.93
N ASP A 303 -14.53 3.00 1.91
CA ASP A 303 -15.35 1.81 1.84
C ASP A 303 -15.51 1.41 0.37
N ARG A 304 -14.70 0.43 -0.04
CA ARG A 304 -14.63 -0.05 -1.42
C ARG A 304 -15.49 -1.30 -1.58
N PRO A 305 -16.16 -1.50 -2.74
CA PRO A 305 -16.92 -2.71 -2.99
C PRO A 305 -16.07 -3.98 -2.83
N LYS A 306 -16.60 -4.94 -2.09
CA LYS A 306 -16.03 -6.29 -1.97
C LYS A 306 -16.71 -7.17 -3.02
N LEU A 307 -15.92 -7.73 -3.93
CA LEU A 307 -16.42 -8.54 -5.06
C LEU A 307 -16.50 -10.03 -4.72
N GLY A 308 -15.86 -10.45 -3.62
CA GLY A 308 -15.84 -11.84 -3.19
C GLY A 308 -14.71 -12.12 -2.19
N LYS A 309 -14.61 -13.38 -1.76
CA LYS A 309 -13.47 -13.91 -1.01
C LYS A 309 -12.64 -14.83 -1.91
N VAL A 310 -11.35 -14.92 -1.62
CA VAL A 310 -10.41 -15.75 -2.37
C VAL A 310 -9.33 -16.29 -1.44
N SER A 311 -8.92 -17.54 -1.64
CA SER A 311 -7.83 -18.17 -0.87
C SER A 311 -6.45 -17.77 -1.41
N TYR A 312 -5.39 -17.87 -0.59
CA TYR A 312 -4.03 -17.68 -1.08
C TYR A 312 -3.61 -18.76 -2.08
N LYS A 313 -4.21 -19.97 -2.02
CA LYS A 313 -3.97 -21.03 -3.01
C LYS A 313 -4.42 -20.60 -4.40
N GLU A 314 -5.63 -20.06 -4.50
CA GLU A 314 -6.15 -19.50 -5.75
C GLU A 314 -5.31 -18.30 -6.21
N LEU A 315 -4.96 -17.38 -5.31
CA LEU A 315 -4.11 -16.22 -5.66
C LEU A 315 -2.75 -16.65 -6.22
N LYS A 316 -2.11 -17.64 -5.60
CA LYS A 316 -0.80 -18.18 -6.00
C LYS A 316 -0.88 -19.02 -7.28
N SER A 317 -2.06 -19.48 -7.70
CA SER A 317 -2.28 -20.12 -9.01
C SER A 317 -2.08 -19.14 -10.18
N GLY A 318 -2.11 -17.82 -9.92
CA GLY A 318 -1.94 -16.76 -10.91
C GLY A 318 -3.24 -16.35 -11.62
N LYS A 319 -4.39 -16.90 -11.21
CA LYS A 319 -5.68 -16.62 -11.85
C LYS A 319 -6.83 -16.77 -10.85
N ILE A 320 -7.82 -15.89 -10.92
CA ILE A 320 -9.05 -15.92 -10.11
C ILE A 320 -10.27 -15.56 -10.96
N THR A 321 -11.47 -15.86 -10.46
CA THR A 321 -12.72 -15.49 -11.13
C THR A 321 -13.32 -14.23 -10.50
N ILE A 322 -13.63 -13.22 -11.33
CA ILE A 322 -14.33 -12.00 -10.92
C ILE A 322 -15.49 -11.78 -11.90
N LYS A 323 -16.74 -11.76 -11.41
CA LYS A 323 -17.96 -11.58 -12.24
C LYS A 323 -17.97 -12.51 -13.47
N ASP A 324 -17.75 -13.81 -13.21
CA ASP A 324 -17.72 -14.88 -14.22
C ASP A 324 -16.62 -14.74 -15.29
N LYS A 325 -15.63 -13.88 -15.03
CA LYS A 325 -14.47 -13.69 -15.90
C LYS A 325 -13.19 -14.11 -15.20
N ASP A 326 -12.36 -14.77 -15.99
CA ASP A 326 -11.02 -15.15 -15.64
C ASP A 326 -10.07 -13.95 -15.62
N VAL A 327 -9.52 -13.64 -14.45
CA VAL A 327 -8.64 -12.49 -14.22
C VAL A 327 -7.26 -12.95 -13.81
N LYS A 328 -6.22 -12.46 -14.50
CA LYS A 328 -4.82 -12.71 -14.14
C LYS A 328 -4.48 -12.02 -12.83
N VAL A 329 -3.79 -12.76 -11.96
CA VAL A 329 -3.36 -12.31 -10.64
C VAL A 329 -1.85 -12.28 -10.55
N SER A 330 -1.30 -11.25 -9.91
CA SER A 330 0.14 -11.17 -9.67
C SER A 330 0.46 -10.80 -8.21
N PRO A 331 1.45 -11.47 -7.59
CA PRO A 331 1.91 -11.11 -6.26
C PRO A 331 2.81 -9.87 -6.30
N LEU A 332 2.64 -8.98 -5.34
CA LEU A 332 3.56 -7.88 -5.07
C LEU A 332 4.64 -8.25 -4.06
N SER A 333 4.40 -9.30 -3.26
CA SER A 333 5.37 -9.91 -2.38
C SER A 333 6.18 -10.98 -3.11
N SER A 334 7.46 -11.13 -2.77
CA SER A 334 8.29 -12.20 -3.32
C SER A 334 8.20 -13.45 -2.44
N ILE A 335 7.48 -14.45 -2.90
CA ILE A 335 7.37 -15.76 -2.21
C ILE A 335 8.73 -16.45 -2.17
N ARG A 336 9.52 -16.36 -3.25
CA ARG A 336 10.89 -16.88 -3.28
C ARG A 336 11.74 -16.26 -2.16
N LYS A 337 11.69 -14.94 -1.97
CA LYS A 337 12.45 -14.28 -0.88
C LYS A 337 11.89 -14.62 0.50
N ALA A 338 10.58 -14.79 0.64
CA ALA A 338 9.98 -15.28 1.89
C ALA A 338 10.54 -16.66 2.29
N ARG A 339 10.71 -17.59 1.35
CA ARG A 339 11.37 -18.89 1.59
C ARG A 339 12.81 -18.72 2.03
N VAL A 340 13.59 -17.92 1.29
CA VAL A 340 15.00 -17.64 1.65
C VAL A 340 15.11 -17.07 3.07
N ILE A 341 14.18 -16.21 3.48
CA ILE A 341 14.14 -15.66 4.84
C ILE A 341 13.84 -16.76 5.87
N ALA A 342 12.83 -17.59 5.65
CA ALA A 342 12.49 -18.69 6.56
C ALA A 342 13.68 -19.66 6.73
N GLU A 343 14.31 -20.07 5.62
CA GLU A 343 15.50 -20.92 5.62
C GLU A 343 16.71 -20.26 6.31
N THR A 344 16.93 -18.97 6.07
CA THR A 344 18.03 -18.24 6.72
C THR A 344 17.82 -18.17 8.23
N LEU A 345 16.59 -17.90 8.67
CA LEU A 345 16.24 -17.88 10.08
C LEU A 345 16.35 -19.28 10.71
N LYS A 346 15.93 -20.34 10.00
CA LYS A 346 16.09 -21.73 10.42
C LYS A 346 17.56 -22.03 10.69
N ARG A 347 18.43 -21.75 9.71
CA ARG A 347 19.88 -21.93 9.85
C ARG A 347 20.46 -21.14 11.03
N TRP A 348 20.06 -19.88 11.23
CA TRP A 348 20.56 -19.09 12.36
C TRP A 348 20.23 -19.71 13.73
N ILE A 349 19.05 -20.33 13.83
CA ILE A 349 18.62 -21.02 15.05
C ILE A 349 19.38 -22.34 15.21
N GLU A 350 19.51 -23.15 14.15
CA GLU A 350 20.28 -24.40 14.17
C GLU A 350 21.76 -24.18 14.51
N GLU A 351 22.36 -23.09 14.03
CA GLU A 351 23.73 -22.67 14.32
C GLU A 351 23.90 -21.99 15.69
N ALA A 352 22.85 -21.91 16.51
CA ALA A 352 22.82 -21.22 17.81
C ALA A 352 23.29 -19.75 17.74
N SER A 353 23.12 -19.09 16.59
CA SER A 353 23.39 -17.65 16.42
C SER A 353 22.14 -16.79 16.66
N PHE A 354 20.97 -17.42 16.74
CA PHE A 354 19.69 -16.77 17.03
C PHE A 354 18.91 -17.56 18.09
N PHE A 355 18.50 -16.87 19.14
CA PHE A 355 17.72 -17.43 20.24
C PHE A 355 16.33 -16.78 20.31
N LEU A 356 15.38 -17.52 20.84
CA LEU A 356 14.00 -17.09 20.99
C LEU A 356 13.82 -16.22 22.23
N THR A 357 12.77 -15.41 22.23
CA THR A 357 12.38 -14.57 23.37
C THR A 357 10.88 -14.64 23.56
N ALA A 358 10.45 -14.79 24.81
CA ALA A 358 9.07 -14.55 25.17
C ALA A 358 8.72 -13.07 24.99
N PRO A 359 7.49 -12.74 24.55
CA PRO A 359 7.05 -11.36 24.53
C PRO A 359 6.92 -10.83 25.96
N VAL A 360 7.45 -9.63 26.20
CA VAL A 360 7.28 -8.94 27.50
C VAL A 360 5.87 -8.38 27.64
N GLU A 361 5.22 -8.07 26.50
CA GLU A 361 3.84 -7.63 26.41
C GLU A 361 3.19 -8.24 25.18
N ARG A 362 1.95 -8.73 25.32
CA ARG A 362 1.19 -9.31 24.22
C ARG A 362 0.57 -8.22 23.35
N LEU A 363 0.47 -8.47 22.05
CA LEU A 363 -0.27 -7.56 21.16
C LEU A 363 -1.77 -7.60 21.46
N PRO A 364 -2.45 -6.45 21.37
CA PRO A 364 -3.88 -6.37 21.63
C PRO A 364 -4.66 -7.08 20.51
N ARG A 365 -5.69 -7.85 20.88
CA ARG A 365 -6.49 -8.67 19.93
C ARG A 365 -7.83 -8.05 19.56
N ASP A 366 -8.20 -6.98 20.23
CA ASP A 366 -9.56 -6.43 20.23
C ASP A 366 -9.63 -4.95 19.85
N THR A 367 -8.51 -4.41 19.37
CA THR A 367 -8.44 -3.07 18.76
C THR A 367 -9.44 -2.92 17.62
N VAL A 368 -9.94 -1.70 17.48
CA VAL A 368 -10.87 -1.32 16.41
C VAL A 368 -10.24 -0.18 15.63
N PHE A 369 -10.00 -0.39 14.34
CA PHE A 369 -9.50 0.65 13.47
C PHE A 369 -10.60 1.70 13.23
N LYS A 370 -10.38 2.90 13.77
CA LYS A 370 -11.30 4.03 13.60
C LYS A 370 -10.90 4.85 12.38
N PRO A 371 -11.87 5.22 11.54
CA PRO A 371 -11.60 6.18 10.49
C PRO A 371 -11.28 7.57 11.05
N MET A 372 -10.57 8.38 10.26
CA MET A 372 -10.39 9.81 10.53
C MET A 372 -11.75 10.49 10.69
N LYS A 373 -11.93 11.25 11.78
CA LYS A 373 -13.09 12.11 11.98
C LYS A 373 -13.05 13.24 10.96
N GLN A 374 -14.13 13.42 10.21
CA GLN A 374 -14.30 14.53 9.28
C GLN A 374 -15.44 15.41 9.80
N ILE A 375 -15.19 16.71 9.89
CA ILE A 375 -16.22 17.69 10.30
C ILE A 375 -17.13 17.99 9.11
N GLU A 376 -16.58 18.01 7.90
CA GLU A 376 -17.32 18.11 6.66
C GLU A 376 -17.35 16.76 5.96
N GLY A 377 -18.55 16.31 5.61
CA GLY A 377 -18.72 15.13 4.78
C GLY A 377 -18.33 15.40 3.32
N PRO A 378 -18.10 14.34 2.53
CA PRO A 378 -17.89 14.49 1.10
C PRO A 378 -19.12 15.10 0.43
N VAL A 379 -18.92 16.08 -0.46
CA VAL A 379 -19.98 16.59 -1.32
C VAL A 379 -20.13 15.65 -2.52
N PHE A 380 -21.34 15.17 -2.74
CA PHE A 380 -21.67 14.22 -3.81
C PHE A 380 -22.19 14.96 -5.05
N LEU A 381 -21.97 14.40 -6.24
CA LEU A 381 -22.44 15.01 -7.48
C LEU A 381 -23.96 15.18 -7.53
N ARG A 382 -24.73 14.28 -6.91
CA ARG A 382 -26.19 14.41 -6.77
C ARG A 382 -26.66 15.71 -6.10
N SER A 383 -25.82 16.37 -5.30
CA SER A 383 -26.21 17.65 -4.68
C SER A 383 -26.00 18.86 -5.58
N ILE A 384 -25.33 18.70 -6.73
CA ILE A 384 -25.03 19.78 -7.68
C ILE A 384 -25.40 19.43 -9.13
N VAL A 385 -25.87 18.21 -9.39
CA VAL A 385 -26.30 17.77 -10.73
C VAL A 385 -27.47 18.64 -11.19
N ARG A 386 -27.40 19.09 -12.45
CA ARG A 386 -28.49 19.80 -13.12
C ARG A 386 -29.03 18.97 -14.29
N PRO A 387 -30.29 19.19 -14.69
CA PRO A 387 -30.82 18.60 -15.91
C PRO A 387 -29.90 18.89 -17.10
N ALA A 388 -29.60 17.87 -17.90
CA ALA A 388 -28.82 18.05 -19.13
C ALA A 388 -29.74 18.52 -20.25
N VAL A 389 -29.29 19.49 -21.04
CA VAL A 389 -29.91 19.77 -22.34
C VAL A 389 -29.45 18.68 -23.31
N THR A 390 -30.40 18.04 -23.99
CA THR A 390 -30.12 16.87 -24.84
C THR A 390 -30.50 17.08 -26.30
N CYS A 391 -29.87 16.28 -27.17
CA CYS A 391 -30.26 16.13 -28.58
C CYS A 391 -30.13 14.67 -29.04
N SER A 392 -30.79 14.33 -30.14
CA SER A 392 -30.53 13.08 -30.87
C SER A 392 -29.36 13.24 -31.85
N GLU A 393 -28.84 12.13 -32.37
CA GLU A 393 -27.75 12.15 -33.37
C GLU A 393 -28.20 12.58 -34.77
N ASP A 394 -29.51 12.61 -35.00
CA ASP A 394 -30.13 12.94 -36.29
C ASP A 394 -30.65 14.37 -36.33
N GLU A 395 -30.47 15.14 -35.25
CA GLU A 395 -30.80 16.56 -35.24
C GLU A 395 -29.81 17.38 -36.09
N ASP A 396 -30.32 18.47 -36.68
CA ASP A 396 -29.52 19.39 -37.47
C ASP A 396 -28.54 20.18 -36.60
N LEU A 397 -27.35 20.44 -37.12
CA LEU A 397 -26.29 21.16 -36.41
C LEU A 397 -26.73 22.57 -35.98
N GLU A 398 -27.51 23.25 -36.82
CA GLU A 398 -28.09 24.57 -36.50
C GLU A 398 -29.08 24.49 -35.32
N ALA A 399 -29.90 23.44 -35.26
CA ALA A 399 -30.83 23.25 -34.14
C ALA A 399 -30.08 23.01 -32.82
N VAL A 400 -28.99 22.23 -32.85
CA VAL A 400 -28.11 22.03 -31.69
C VAL A 400 -27.43 23.34 -31.27
N ALA A 401 -26.99 24.17 -32.23
CA ALA A 401 -26.42 25.49 -31.95
C ALA A 401 -27.45 26.43 -31.29
N SER A 402 -28.69 26.44 -31.78
CA SER A 402 -29.79 27.21 -31.17
C SER A 402 -30.05 26.76 -29.73
N LYS A 403 -30.06 25.44 -29.46
CA LYS A 403 -30.22 24.91 -28.09
C LYS A 403 -29.14 25.40 -27.12
N LEU A 404 -27.88 25.51 -27.56
CA LEU A 404 -26.80 26.06 -26.72
C LEU A 404 -27.09 27.51 -26.30
N ILE A 405 -27.56 28.34 -27.24
CA ILE A 405 -27.87 29.75 -27.03
C ILE A 405 -29.12 29.91 -26.15
N GLU A 406 -30.23 29.29 -26.53
CA GLU A 406 -31.52 29.40 -25.86
C GLU A 406 -31.45 28.96 -24.39
N ASN A 407 -30.70 27.88 -24.11
CA ASN A 407 -30.55 27.36 -22.76
C ASN A 407 -29.36 27.97 -22.01
N SER A 408 -28.57 28.85 -22.65
CA SER A 408 -27.36 29.44 -22.08
C SER A 408 -26.41 28.39 -21.50
N VAL A 409 -26.14 27.34 -22.27
CA VAL A 409 -25.26 26.23 -21.89
C VAL A 409 -24.13 26.06 -22.92
N ASN A 410 -23.03 25.44 -22.48
CA ASN A 410 -21.87 25.17 -23.34
C ASN A 410 -21.75 23.70 -23.77
N HIS A 411 -22.68 22.86 -23.32
CA HIS A 411 -22.63 21.41 -23.48
C HIS A 411 -24.03 20.87 -23.76
N ILE A 412 -24.18 20.13 -24.85
CA ILE A 412 -25.38 19.35 -25.18
C ILE A 412 -25.01 17.87 -25.08
N VAL A 413 -25.79 17.11 -24.31
CA VAL A 413 -25.60 15.67 -24.16
C VAL A 413 -26.39 14.95 -25.24
N VAL A 414 -25.72 14.15 -26.06
CA VAL A 414 -26.38 13.40 -27.13
C VAL A 414 -26.89 12.09 -26.56
N THR A 415 -28.17 11.79 -26.75
CA THR A 415 -28.84 10.60 -26.21
C THR A 415 -29.45 9.75 -27.32
N GLY A 416 -29.35 8.43 -27.16
CA GLY A 416 -30.09 7.48 -27.99
C GLY A 416 -31.58 7.43 -27.66
N PRO A 417 -32.40 6.73 -28.46
CA PRO A 417 -33.84 6.62 -28.24
C PRO A 417 -34.25 6.03 -26.88
N ASP A 418 -33.36 5.25 -26.25
CA ASP A 418 -33.56 4.61 -24.94
C ASP A 418 -33.09 5.47 -23.76
N GLY A 419 -32.70 6.73 -24.03
CA GLY A 419 -32.19 7.69 -23.04
C GLY A 419 -30.73 7.44 -22.64
N LYS A 420 -30.03 6.51 -23.30
CA LYS A 420 -28.62 6.25 -23.03
C LYS A 420 -27.72 7.29 -23.66
N LEU A 421 -26.59 7.53 -23.01
CA LEU A 421 -25.57 8.43 -23.51
C LEU A 421 -24.99 7.92 -24.84
N ALA A 422 -25.05 8.75 -25.86
CA ALA A 422 -24.55 8.46 -27.20
C ALA A 422 -23.37 9.37 -27.61
N GLY A 423 -23.22 10.52 -26.94
CA GLY A 423 -22.12 11.45 -27.17
C GLY A 423 -22.28 12.77 -26.43
N ILE A 424 -21.39 13.71 -26.70
CA ILE A 424 -21.49 15.09 -26.23
C ILE A 424 -21.05 16.05 -27.34
N VAL A 425 -21.68 17.22 -27.40
CA VAL A 425 -21.33 18.32 -28.30
C VAL A 425 -21.15 19.57 -27.46
N THR A 426 -20.08 20.30 -27.70
CA THR A 426 -19.77 21.55 -27.00
C THR A 426 -19.82 22.76 -27.94
N SER A 427 -19.91 23.97 -27.38
CA SER A 427 -19.79 25.21 -28.15
C SER A 427 -18.50 25.27 -28.99
N TRP A 428 -17.42 24.65 -28.50
CA TRP A 428 -16.15 24.54 -29.23
C TRP A 428 -16.27 23.61 -30.44
N ASP A 429 -16.98 22.48 -30.31
CA ASP A 429 -17.18 21.54 -31.41
C ASP A 429 -18.02 22.17 -32.53
N ILE A 430 -19.08 22.91 -32.18
CA ILE A 430 -19.88 23.68 -33.14
C ILE A 430 -19.01 24.73 -33.85
N THR A 431 -18.22 25.50 -33.10
CA THR A 431 -17.32 26.52 -33.67
C THR A 431 -16.33 25.89 -34.65
N LYS A 432 -15.74 24.75 -34.28
CA LYS A 432 -14.83 23.99 -35.14
C LYS A 432 -15.52 23.45 -36.38
N ALA A 433 -16.76 22.97 -36.27
CA ALA A 433 -17.54 22.46 -37.38
C ALA A 433 -17.81 23.56 -38.42
N VAL A 434 -18.24 24.74 -37.96
CA VAL A 434 -18.46 25.92 -38.83
C VAL A 434 -17.17 26.33 -39.53
N ALA A 435 -16.06 26.41 -38.80
CA ALA A 435 -14.75 26.77 -39.38
C ALA A 435 -14.25 25.76 -40.43
N GLN A 436 -14.70 24.51 -40.37
CA GLN A 436 -14.33 23.44 -41.28
C GLN A 436 -15.38 23.16 -42.36
N GLY A 437 -16.50 23.90 -42.39
CA GLY A 437 -17.62 23.67 -43.31
C GLY A 437 -18.33 22.32 -43.08
N ILE A 438 -18.27 21.78 -41.86
CA ILE A 438 -18.95 20.52 -41.50
C ILE A 438 -20.39 20.85 -41.12
N THR A 439 -21.35 20.29 -41.85
CA THR A 439 -22.79 20.45 -41.59
C THR A 439 -23.44 19.23 -40.92
N ASP A 440 -22.81 18.06 -41.03
CA ASP A 440 -23.30 16.81 -40.45
C ASP A 440 -22.91 16.69 -38.97
N LEU A 441 -23.91 16.77 -38.07
CA LEU A 441 -23.74 16.67 -36.62
C LEU A 441 -22.98 15.40 -36.22
N ARG A 442 -23.19 14.27 -36.92
CA ARG A 442 -22.58 12.98 -36.57
C ARG A 442 -21.05 13.02 -36.64
N LYS A 443 -20.48 13.91 -37.44
CA LYS A 443 -19.03 14.15 -37.57
C LYS A 443 -18.47 15.08 -36.48
N VAL A 444 -19.34 15.76 -35.74
CA VAL A 444 -19.02 16.72 -34.69
C VAL A 444 -19.12 16.07 -33.30
N ILE A 445 -20.00 15.09 -33.14
CA ILE A 445 -20.23 14.40 -31.86
C ILE A 445 -18.95 13.75 -31.31
N THR A 446 -18.58 14.13 -30.08
CA THR A 446 -17.58 13.39 -29.32
C THR A 446 -18.21 12.13 -28.73
N ARG A 447 -17.86 10.97 -29.29
CA ARG A 447 -18.41 9.66 -28.92
C ARG A 447 -17.81 9.09 -27.63
N LYS A 448 -16.52 9.35 -27.38
CA LYS A 448 -15.82 8.87 -26.19
C LYS A 448 -16.00 9.86 -25.04
N VAL A 449 -17.13 9.75 -24.35
CA VAL A 449 -17.52 10.67 -23.29
C VAL A 449 -17.07 10.15 -21.93
N PHE A 450 -16.45 11.01 -21.13
CA PHE A 450 -16.22 10.74 -19.72
C PHE A 450 -17.48 11.06 -18.93
N THR A 451 -17.95 10.10 -18.13
CA THR A 451 -19.16 10.23 -17.32
C THR A 451 -18.83 10.20 -15.83
N ALA A 452 -19.84 10.44 -15.00
CA ALA A 452 -19.77 10.16 -13.56
C ALA A 452 -21.08 9.58 -13.02
N LEU A 453 -21.02 8.92 -11.87
CA LEU A 453 -22.20 8.46 -11.13
C LEU A 453 -22.65 9.53 -10.12
N PRO A 454 -23.95 9.61 -9.78
CA PRO A 454 -24.49 10.61 -8.86
C PRO A 454 -23.91 10.55 -7.44
N ASP A 455 -23.40 9.39 -7.03
CA ASP A 455 -22.78 9.12 -5.74
C ASP A 455 -21.25 9.24 -5.74
N GLU A 456 -20.65 9.69 -6.85
CA GLU A 456 -19.27 10.15 -6.87
C GLU A 456 -19.12 11.50 -6.14
N THR A 457 -17.92 11.80 -5.64
CA THR A 457 -17.65 13.07 -4.96
C THR A 457 -17.18 14.15 -5.93
N VAL A 458 -17.45 15.40 -5.59
CA VAL A 458 -17.03 16.58 -6.38
C VAL A 458 -15.51 16.60 -6.62
N ASP A 459 -14.70 16.26 -5.61
CA ASP A 459 -13.23 16.24 -5.75
C ASP A 459 -12.73 15.20 -6.76
N VAL A 460 -13.42 14.06 -6.87
CA VAL A 460 -13.09 13.00 -7.84
C VAL A 460 -13.45 13.48 -9.24
N ALA A 461 -14.65 14.06 -9.41
CA ALA A 461 -15.10 14.62 -10.67
C ALA A 461 -14.21 15.77 -11.16
N SER A 462 -13.87 16.71 -10.28
CA SER A 462 -12.99 17.84 -10.58
C SER A 462 -11.61 17.38 -11.06
N ARG A 463 -11.01 16.40 -10.38
CA ARG A 463 -9.74 15.80 -10.82
C ARG A 463 -9.86 15.10 -12.17
N ARG A 464 -10.95 14.38 -12.42
CA ARG A 464 -11.22 13.75 -13.73
C ARG A 464 -11.32 14.81 -14.83
N MET A 465 -12.05 15.92 -14.58
CA MET A 465 -12.16 17.04 -15.52
C MET A 465 -10.79 17.64 -15.85
N ALA A 466 -9.99 17.96 -14.84
CA ALA A 466 -8.65 18.52 -15.00
C ALA A 466 -7.70 17.57 -15.75
N GLN A 467 -7.73 16.28 -15.41
CA GLN A 467 -6.86 15.27 -16.02
C GLN A 467 -7.10 15.10 -17.52
N HIS A 468 -8.35 15.20 -17.96
CA HIS A 468 -8.72 15.00 -19.37
C HIS A 468 -8.92 16.31 -20.13
N GLY A 469 -8.71 17.47 -19.49
CA GLY A 469 -8.91 18.78 -20.11
C GLY A 469 -10.36 19.03 -20.54
N ILE A 470 -11.33 18.48 -19.82
CA ILE A 470 -12.77 18.61 -20.11
C ILE A 470 -13.44 19.51 -19.07
N SER A 471 -14.52 20.18 -19.45
CA SER A 471 -15.22 21.15 -18.58
C SER A 471 -16.60 20.69 -18.10
N ALA A 472 -17.01 19.46 -18.45
CA ALA A 472 -18.26 18.86 -17.99
C ALA A 472 -18.22 17.32 -17.98
N LEU A 473 -19.08 16.72 -17.14
CA LEU A 473 -19.30 15.29 -17.02
C LEU A 473 -20.81 15.02 -17.04
N PRO A 474 -21.33 14.28 -18.05
CA PRO A 474 -22.68 13.71 -17.96
C PRO A 474 -22.76 12.74 -16.77
N ILE A 475 -23.82 12.89 -15.99
CA ILE A 475 -24.13 12.00 -14.87
C ILE A 475 -25.04 10.90 -15.40
N VAL A 476 -24.63 9.65 -15.21
CA VAL A 476 -25.36 8.48 -15.70
C VAL A 476 -25.72 7.51 -14.58
N ASP A 477 -26.75 6.69 -14.78
CA ASP A 477 -27.02 5.53 -13.93
C ASP A 477 -26.18 4.30 -14.34
N SER A 478 -26.39 3.18 -13.65
CA SER A 478 -25.69 1.92 -13.93
C SER A 478 -26.00 1.32 -15.31
N ASP A 479 -27.12 1.70 -15.92
CA ASP A 479 -27.56 1.23 -17.24
C ASP A 479 -27.10 2.16 -18.38
N GLY A 480 -26.38 3.24 -18.04
CA GLY A 480 -25.84 4.23 -18.96
C GLY A 480 -26.85 5.31 -19.38
N ARG A 481 -27.99 5.42 -18.70
CA ARG A 481 -28.98 6.48 -18.96
C ARG A 481 -28.54 7.78 -18.35
N VAL A 482 -28.74 8.87 -19.08
CA VAL A 482 -28.36 10.21 -18.66
C VAL A 482 -29.33 10.71 -17.59
N LEU A 483 -28.81 11.00 -16.40
CA LEU A 483 -29.53 11.61 -15.28
C LEU A 483 -29.38 13.13 -15.26
N GLY A 484 -28.30 13.65 -15.85
CA GLY A 484 -28.02 15.08 -15.88
C GLY A 484 -26.57 15.38 -16.28
N ILE A 485 -26.10 16.56 -15.92
CA ILE A 485 -24.73 17.01 -16.19
C ILE A 485 -24.18 17.82 -15.01
N VAL A 486 -22.87 17.71 -14.77
CA VAL A 486 -22.13 18.60 -13.87
C VAL A 486 -21.02 19.26 -14.65
N THR A 487 -20.88 20.57 -14.51
CA THR A 487 -19.83 21.36 -15.18
C THR A 487 -18.79 21.89 -14.19
N SER A 488 -17.63 22.27 -14.72
CA SER A 488 -16.58 22.97 -13.97
C SER A 488 -17.09 24.25 -13.30
N GLU A 489 -18.05 24.96 -13.91
CA GLU A 489 -18.71 26.13 -13.32
C GLU A 489 -19.57 25.76 -12.11
N ASP A 490 -20.29 24.63 -12.17
CA ASP A 490 -21.09 24.14 -11.03
C ASP A 490 -20.19 23.81 -9.84
N ILE A 491 -19.02 23.20 -10.11
CA ILE A 491 -18.00 22.92 -9.10
C ILE A 491 -17.38 24.21 -8.56
N ALA A 492 -17.04 25.18 -9.42
CA ALA A 492 -16.48 26.46 -9.01
C ALA A 492 -17.45 27.27 -8.12
N LYS A 493 -18.74 27.29 -8.47
CA LYS A 493 -19.80 27.93 -7.66
C LYS A 493 -19.94 27.29 -6.28
N LEU A 494 -19.79 25.98 -6.18
CA LEU A 494 -19.80 25.28 -4.90
C LEU A 494 -18.58 25.67 -4.04
N LEU A 495 -17.39 25.72 -4.64
CA LEU A 495 -16.15 26.06 -3.95
C LEU A 495 -16.10 27.52 -3.50
N GLY A 496 -16.61 28.45 -4.30
CA GLY A 496 -16.65 29.88 -3.94
C GLY A 496 -17.68 30.25 -2.86
N ARG A 497 -18.53 29.29 -2.44
CA ARG A 497 -19.48 29.46 -1.32
C ARG A 497 -18.91 28.96 0.02
N ARG A 498 -17.75 28.31 0.00
CA ARG A 498 -16.96 27.93 1.18
C ARG A 498 -15.89 28.97 1.43
#